data_AF-A0A9D7SIU8-F1
#
_entry.id   AF-A0A9D7SIU8-F1
#
_cell.length_a   1.000
_cell.length_b   1.000
_cell.length_c   1.000
_cell.angle_alpha   90.00
_cell.angle_beta   90.00
_cell.angle_gamma   90.00
#
_symmetry.space_group_name_H-M   'P 1'
#
loop_
_entity.id
_entity.type
_entity.pdbx_description
1 polymer ?
#
loop_
_entity_poly.entity_id
_entity_poly.type
_entity_poly.pdbx_seq_one_letter_code
_entity_poly.pdbx_strand_id
1 'polypeptide(L)'
;MSTQTSRSPRSTLFLGLTFLLLLGGGCGLAWLLARAGVRGPLRIVLIAPRVEAETGLEAAECRALGSLIQDHLEHLGGFAVTNLDELPADPSASLGGARTLLLQPRPRRQGDQLVLSYRFAWGRKLIQAGEPPWRVHTAGALAPDQAFLAFLQSFPEPLRVRPATAVSALLPRGAGAFWDLVRAGAWRFQNLHLPEAIALTERITQQEPDCASAWILLGNLRYRRMLDSPTTFRQQQADTEALLLRGLHLAPFHPRGTFLLSLLKSDNGNQREALTLLLQARRHQPHNPTILTGIAYAARGAGLLPMARRAIDIRDGLAISRLQPQAVDITCLYTGEIQKFETSLQEQPGHLRSASGVLPFYRGYLALVRENHALARQEFRSVVGQASAYPSLLRLSEIYALILEDRKDEAWTKLREYEQERTGMREPDGEFTIRLAEAYALLGDRASAMEMANRAFARGFGCTAWYERSPMLESLRGLPKWNALMQHAKERQALMEDQFPLGLLEDN
;
A
#
# COMPACT_ATOMS: atom_id res chain seq x y z
N MET A 1 -71.80 -9.21 -25.95
CA MET A 1 -72.15 -8.61 -24.64
C MET A 1 -70.85 -8.35 -23.90
N SER A 2 -70.47 -7.07 -23.80
CA SER A 2 -69.22 -6.58 -23.24
C SER A 2 -69.49 -6.12 -21.80
N THR A 3 -68.87 -6.77 -20.82
CA THR A 3 -68.88 -6.34 -19.42
C THR A 3 -67.62 -5.52 -19.14
N GLN A 4 -67.75 -4.21 -19.27
CA GLN A 4 -66.76 -3.23 -18.78
C GLN A 4 -66.82 -3.18 -17.25
N THR A 5 -65.85 -3.82 -16.59
CA THR A 5 -65.63 -3.65 -15.14
C THR A 5 -64.89 -2.34 -14.90
N SER A 6 -65.60 -1.33 -14.38
CA SER A 6 -65.00 -0.07 -13.94
C SER A 6 -64.08 -0.31 -12.74
N ARG A 7 -62.76 -0.28 -12.95
CA ARG A 7 -61.78 -0.28 -11.85
C ARG A 7 -61.84 1.08 -11.14
N SER A 8 -62.16 1.06 -9.86
CA SER A 8 -62.21 2.22 -8.98
C SER A 8 -60.83 2.90 -8.87
N PRO A 9 -60.70 4.21 -9.16
CA PRO A 9 -59.43 4.95 -9.08
C PRO A 9 -58.85 5.04 -7.66
N ARG A 10 -59.63 4.69 -6.62
CA ARG A 10 -59.17 4.65 -5.23
C ARG A 10 -58.24 3.45 -4.94
N SER A 11 -58.38 2.35 -5.69
CA SER A 11 -57.53 1.15 -5.51
C SER A 11 -56.10 1.38 -5.98
N THR A 12 -55.92 2.07 -7.12
CA THR A 12 -54.60 2.40 -7.68
C THR A 12 -53.82 3.40 -6.84
N LEU A 13 -54.52 4.36 -6.22
CA LEU A 13 -53.90 5.37 -5.35
C LEU A 13 -53.43 4.78 -4.01
N PHE A 14 -54.19 3.83 -3.46
CA PHE A 14 -53.81 3.14 -2.22
C PHE A 14 -52.62 2.18 -2.44
N LEU A 15 -52.57 1.48 -3.59
CA LEU A 15 -51.42 0.65 -3.96
C LEU A 15 -50.15 1.50 -4.16
N GLY A 16 -50.25 2.65 -4.83
CA GLY A 16 -49.14 3.56 -5.06
C GLY A 16 -48.57 4.14 -3.76
N LEU A 17 -49.44 4.53 -2.82
CA LEU A 17 -49.00 5.06 -1.51
C LEU A 17 -48.33 3.98 -0.64
N THR A 18 -48.85 2.75 -0.65
CA THR A 18 -48.28 1.63 0.09
C THR A 18 -46.90 1.24 -0.46
N PHE A 19 -46.72 1.26 -1.78
CA PHE A 19 -45.43 1.00 -2.43
C PHE A 19 -44.39 2.09 -2.11
N LEU A 20 -44.79 3.36 -2.12
CA LEU A 20 -43.92 4.49 -1.72
C LEU A 20 -43.52 4.43 -0.23
N LEU A 21 -44.42 4.01 0.66
CA LEU A 21 -44.11 3.82 2.08
C LEU A 21 -43.18 2.63 2.32
N LEU A 22 -43.32 1.54 1.56
CA LEU A 22 -42.42 0.39 1.63
C LEU A 22 -41.02 0.71 1.06
N LEU A 23 -40.94 1.48 -0.03
CA LEU A 23 -39.67 1.99 -0.57
C LEU A 23 -39.02 2.99 0.38
N GLY A 24 -39.79 3.95 0.92
CA GLY A 24 -39.30 4.93 1.89
C GLY A 24 -38.83 4.28 3.21
N GLY A 25 -39.60 3.32 3.74
CA GLY A 25 -39.25 2.55 4.92
C GLY A 25 -38.06 1.61 4.69
N GLY A 26 -37.99 0.96 3.52
CA GLY A 26 -36.88 0.08 3.13
C GLY A 26 -35.57 0.85 2.93
N CYS A 27 -35.60 1.99 2.24
CA CYS A 27 -34.45 2.88 2.09
C CYS A 27 -34.04 3.51 3.42
N GLY A 28 -35.00 3.92 4.27
CA GLY A 28 -34.73 4.45 5.60
C GLY A 28 -34.09 3.42 6.53
N LEU A 29 -34.57 2.19 6.53
CA LEU A 29 -34.00 1.08 7.30
C LEU A 29 -32.63 0.67 6.75
N ALA A 30 -32.45 0.58 5.43
CA ALA A 30 -31.16 0.29 4.82
C ALA A 30 -30.12 1.38 5.13
N TRP A 31 -30.52 2.66 5.09
CA TRP A 31 -29.68 3.79 5.49
C TRP A 31 -29.37 3.78 6.98
N LEU A 32 -30.34 3.49 7.85
CA LEU A 32 -30.13 3.33 9.29
C LEU A 32 -29.20 2.15 9.61
N LEU A 33 -29.35 1.01 8.92
CA LEU A 33 -28.48 -0.17 9.09
C LEU A 33 -27.06 0.07 8.55
N ALA A 34 -26.93 0.80 7.44
CA ALA A 34 -25.64 1.24 6.92
C ALA A 34 -24.95 2.23 7.88
N ARG A 35 -25.72 3.19 8.42
CA ARG A 35 -25.24 4.18 9.41
C ARG A 35 -24.92 3.55 10.76
N ALA A 36 -25.65 2.51 11.17
CA ALA A 36 -25.35 1.68 12.34
C ALA A 36 -24.15 0.74 12.11
N GLY A 37 -23.54 0.77 10.92
CA GLY A 37 -22.36 -0.02 10.56
C GLY A 37 -22.66 -1.50 10.35
N VAL A 38 -23.92 -1.95 10.33
CA VAL A 38 -24.30 -3.37 10.33
C VAL A 38 -23.77 -4.11 9.09
N ARG A 39 -23.55 -3.41 7.98
CA ARG A 39 -23.11 -3.97 6.69
C ARG A 39 -21.64 -3.71 6.30
N GLY A 40 -20.85 -3.06 7.15
CA GLY A 40 -19.43 -2.79 6.86
C GLY A 40 -18.49 -3.96 7.21
N PRO A 41 -17.24 -3.97 6.68
CA PRO A 41 -16.21 -4.93 7.12
C PRO A 41 -15.93 -4.78 8.61
N LEU A 42 -15.41 -5.84 9.23
CA LEU A 42 -14.82 -5.70 10.56
C LEU A 42 -13.47 -4.99 10.41
N ARG A 43 -13.32 -3.85 11.09
CA ARG A 43 -12.04 -3.12 11.15
C ARG A 43 -11.19 -3.76 12.24
N ILE A 44 -10.03 -4.30 11.88
CA ILE A 44 -9.09 -4.89 12.82
C ILE A 44 -7.95 -3.91 13.03
N VAL A 45 -7.72 -3.53 14.28
CA VAL A 45 -6.52 -2.82 14.71
C VAL A 45 -5.55 -3.86 15.23
N LEU A 46 -4.64 -4.29 14.37
CA LEU A 46 -3.58 -5.23 14.72
C LEU A 46 -2.45 -4.45 15.38
N ILE A 47 -2.32 -4.59 16.69
CA ILE A 47 -1.28 -3.92 17.46
C ILE A 47 -0.05 -4.81 17.45
N ALA A 48 1.12 -4.24 17.18
CA ALA A 48 2.38 -4.96 17.14
C ALA A 48 2.58 -5.71 18.48
N PRO A 49 3.13 -6.94 18.41
CA PRO A 49 3.42 -7.67 19.63
C PRO A 49 4.46 -6.91 20.45
N ARG A 50 4.24 -6.81 21.76
CA ARG A 50 5.28 -6.32 22.66
C ARG A 50 6.35 -7.40 22.79
N VAL A 51 7.62 -6.99 22.70
CA VAL A 51 8.72 -7.89 23.04
C VAL A 51 8.69 -8.07 24.55
N GLU A 52 8.10 -9.16 25.00
CA GLU A 52 8.21 -9.60 26.38
C GLU A 52 9.50 -10.44 26.51
N ALA A 53 10.19 -10.33 27.65
CA ALA A 53 11.49 -10.98 27.89
C ALA A 53 11.46 -12.51 27.68
N GLU A 54 10.27 -13.12 27.74
CA GLU A 54 10.04 -14.56 27.65
C GLU A 54 9.55 -15.03 26.27
N THR A 55 9.52 -14.16 25.25
CA THR A 55 8.98 -14.53 23.91
C THR A 55 9.91 -15.44 23.12
N GLY A 56 11.21 -15.40 23.37
CA GLY A 56 12.21 -16.08 22.52
C GLY A 56 12.26 -15.56 21.09
N LEU A 57 11.77 -14.33 20.86
CA LEU A 57 11.65 -13.69 19.54
C LEU A 57 12.15 -12.24 19.60
N GLU A 58 12.78 -11.78 18.53
CA GLU A 58 13.15 -10.38 18.37
C GLU A 58 11.95 -9.50 17.96
N ALA A 59 12.05 -8.18 18.18
CA ALA A 59 11.02 -7.22 17.78
C ALA A 59 10.65 -7.32 16.29
N ALA A 60 11.64 -7.53 15.42
CA ALA A 60 11.42 -7.63 13.99
C ALA A 60 10.74 -8.96 13.60
N GLU A 61 11.05 -10.06 14.29
CA GLU A 61 10.38 -11.36 14.11
C GLU A 61 8.91 -11.30 14.57
N CYS A 62 8.64 -10.64 15.69
CA CYS A 62 7.28 -10.34 16.15
C CYS A 62 6.48 -9.53 15.10
N ARG A 63 7.10 -8.53 14.45
CA ARG A 63 6.46 -7.78 13.35
C ARG A 63 6.24 -8.64 12.10
N ALA A 64 7.19 -9.53 11.77
CA ALA A 64 7.02 -10.48 10.67
C ALA A 64 5.83 -11.42 10.90
N LEU A 65 5.69 -11.96 12.12
CA LEU A 65 4.51 -12.74 12.52
C LEU A 65 3.22 -11.91 12.44
N GLY A 66 3.24 -10.66 12.88
CA GLY A 66 2.12 -9.73 12.71
C GLY A 66 1.69 -9.57 11.24
N SER A 67 2.66 -9.44 10.32
CA SER A 67 2.38 -9.42 8.88
C SER A 67 1.76 -10.71 8.37
N LEU A 68 2.21 -11.88 8.83
CA LEU A 68 1.61 -13.16 8.46
C LEU A 68 0.16 -13.26 8.96
N ILE A 69 -0.12 -12.80 10.19
CA ILE A 69 -1.49 -12.74 10.74
C ILE A 69 -2.37 -11.82 9.88
N GLN A 70 -1.87 -10.62 9.53
CA GLN A 70 -2.56 -9.71 8.62
C GLN A 70 -2.86 -10.40 7.29
N ASP A 71 -1.88 -11.05 6.67
CA ASP A 71 -2.03 -11.71 5.38
C ASP A 71 -3.12 -12.79 5.43
N HIS A 72 -3.18 -13.59 6.50
CA HIS A 72 -4.25 -14.59 6.70
C HIS A 72 -5.62 -13.95 6.85
N LEU A 73 -5.73 -12.93 7.72
CA LEU A 73 -7.00 -12.24 7.95
C LEU A 73 -7.50 -11.58 6.66
N GLU A 74 -6.62 -10.87 5.95
CA GLU A 74 -6.98 -10.20 4.71
C GLU A 74 -7.31 -11.18 3.58
N HIS A 75 -6.61 -12.30 3.48
CA HIS A 75 -6.87 -13.35 2.48
C HIS A 75 -8.22 -14.04 2.70
N LEU A 76 -8.63 -14.27 3.95
CA LEU A 76 -9.96 -14.81 4.29
C LEU A 76 -11.11 -13.87 3.92
N GLY A 77 -10.83 -12.58 3.71
CA GLY A 77 -11.78 -11.56 3.30
C GLY A 77 -12.72 -11.10 4.41
N GLY A 78 -13.36 -9.95 4.21
CA GLY A 78 -14.32 -9.37 5.17
C GLY A 78 -13.70 -8.53 6.30
N PHE A 79 -12.38 -8.38 6.30
CA PHE A 79 -11.63 -7.57 7.26
C PHE A 79 -10.90 -6.41 6.59
N ALA A 80 -10.80 -5.29 7.29
CA ALA A 80 -9.91 -4.20 6.96
C ALA A 80 -8.90 -4.05 8.10
N VAL A 81 -7.63 -4.37 7.86
CA VAL A 81 -6.59 -4.40 8.90
C VAL A 81 -5.81 -3.08 8.92
N THR A 82 -5.53 -2.55 10.10
CA THR A 82 -4.64 -1.40 10.37
C THR A 82 -3.60 -1.83 11.41
N ASN A 83 -2.31 -1.55 11.20
CA ASN A 83 -1.21 -2.11 11.99
C ASN A 83 -0.59 -1.11 12.96
N LEU A 84 -1.04 -0.98 14.20
CA LEU A 84 -0.41 -0.02 15.11
C LEU A 84 0.83 -0.59 15.80
N ASP A 85 1.93 0.14 15.86
CA ASP A 85 3.07 -0.26 16.71
C ASP A 85 2.68 -0.21 18.19
N GLU A 86 1.97 0.85 18.58
CA GLU A 86 1.48 1.04 19.95
C GLU A 86 0.06 1.60 19.95
N LEU A 87 -0.64 1.40 21.08
CA LEU A 87 -1.94 2.03 21.27
C LEU A 87 -1.77 3.53 21.52
N PRO A 88 -2.62 4.38 20.92
CA PRO A 88 -2.63 5.80 21.25
C PRO A 88 -3.00 6.01 22.72
N ALA A 89 -2.57 7.14 23.29
CA ALA A 89 -2.85 7.50 24.69
C ALA A 89 -4.36 7.54 24.99
N ASP A 90 -5.17 8.00 24.04
CA ASP A 90 -6.62 7.92 24.09
C ASP A 90 -7.16 7.08 22.92
N PRO A 91 -7.32 5.75 23.11
CA PRO A 91 -7.87 4.89 22.08
C PRO A 91 -9.38 5.12 21.87
N SER A 92 -10.09 5.70 22.84
CA SER A 92 -11.55 5.88 22.75
C SER A 92 -11.92 6.86 21.63
N ALA A 93 -11.16 7.95 21.49
CA ALA A 93 -11.40 9.00 20.50
C ALA A 93 -11.26 8.53 19.04
N SER A 94 -10.39 7.55 18.78
CA SER A 94 -10.06 7.11 17.42
C SER A 94 -10.54 5.69 17.08
N LEU A 95 -10.80 4.85 18.09
CA LEU A 95 -11.08 3.43 17.93
C LEU A 95 -12.46 2.99 18.45
N GLY A 96 -13.29 3.91 18.97
CA GLY A 96 -14.59 3.66 19.62
C GLY A 96 -15.72 3.05 18.76
N GLY A 97 -15.42 2.53 17.56
CA GLY A 97 -16.42 2.03 16.62
C GLY A 97 -17.07 0.69 17.01
N ALA A 98 -18.35 0.51 16.64
CA ALA A 98 -19.12 -0.71 16.91
C ALA A 98 -18.55 -1.97 16.23
N ARG A 99 -17.89 -1.81 15.07
CA ARG A 99 -17.23 -2.89 14.31
C ARG A 99 -15.72 -2.69 14.23
N THR A 100 -15.12 -2.27 15.34
CA THR A 100 -13.67 -2.22 15.50
C THR A 100 -13.25 -3.29 16.50
N LEU A 101 -12.29 -4.13 16.12
CA LEU A 101 -11.66 -5.11 16.98
C LEU A 101 -10.18 -4.73 17.16
N LEU A 102 -9.79 -4.43 18.39
CA LEU A 102 -8.39 -4.31 18.76
C LEU A 102 -7.86 -5.71 19.01
N LEU A 103 -6.75 -6.04 18.38
CA LEU A 103 -6.12 -7.34 18.49
C LEU A 103 -4.63 -7.14 18.71
N GLN A 104 -4.10 -7.70 19.79
CA GLN A 104 -2.67 -7.70 20.06
C GLN A 104 -2.18 -9.14 20.21
N PRO A 105 -1.47 -9.67 19.20
CA PRO A 105 -0.82 -10.96 19.28
C PRO A 105 0.29 -10.95 20.34
N ARG A 106 0.50 -12.11 20.95
CA ARG A 106 1.57 -12.41 21.91
C ARG A 106 2.23 -13.73 21.49
N PRO A 107 2.96 -13.72 20.37
CA PRO A 107 3.65 -14.91 19.90
C PRO A 107 4.81 -15.24 20.83
N ARG A 108 5.04 -16.52 21.08
CA ARG A 108 6.23 -17.03 21.75
C ARG A 108 6.74 -18.25 21.02
N ARG A 109 8.07 -18.36 20.90
CA ARG A 109 8.74 -19.54 20.36
C ARG A 109 9.13 -20.48 21.50
N GLN A 110 8.80 -21.76 21.36
CA GLN A 110 9.19 -22.81 22.31
C GLN A 110 9.80 -23.97 21.52
N GLY A 111 11.13 -23.94 21.37
CA GLY A 111 11.83 -24.82 20.42
C GLY A 111 11.35 -24.56 19.00
N ASP A 112 10.82 -25.59 18.34
CA ASP A 112 10.23 -25.49 17.00
C ASP A 112 8.74 -25.15 17.01
N GLN A 113 8.11 -25.12 18.19
CA GLN A 113 6.68 -24.83 18.33
C GLN A 113 6.42 -23.34 18.46
N LEU A 114 5.24 -22.93 17.98
CA LEU A 114 4.67 -21.59 18.12
C LEU A 114 3.56 -21.61 19.17
N VAL A 115 3.64 -20.71 20.13
CA VAL A 115 2.52 -20.32 20.99
C VAL A 115 1.95 -19.02 20.42
N LEU A 116 0.74 -19.05 19.86
CA LEU A 116 0.09 -17.87 19.30
C LEU A 116 -1.06 -17.39 20.19
N SER A 117 -0.71 -16.88 21.37
CA SER A 117 -1.67 -16.23 22.27
C SER A 117 -2.01 -14.83 21.76
N TYR A 118 -3.14 -14.27 22.20
CA TYR A 118 -3.49 -12.88 21.90
C TYR A 118 -4.42 -12.30 22.95
N ARG A 119 -4.48 -10.97 23.00
CA ARG A 119 -5.55 -10.25 23.69
C ARG A 119 -6.35 -9.41 22.71
N PHE A 120 -7.64 -9.23 22.99
CA PHE A 120 -8.52 -8.43 22.14
C PHE A 120 -9.50 -7.59 22.94
N ALA A 121 -9.95 -6.49 22.35
CA ALA A 121 -10.97 -5.61 22.89
C ALA A 121 -11.87 -5.08 21.76
N TRP A 122 -13.15 -4.87 22.06
CA TRP A 122 -14.09 -4.31 21.09
C TRP A 122 -14.14 -2.79 21.21
N GLY A 123 -14.06 -2.09 20.07
CA GLY A 123 -14.04 -0.63 19.98
C GLY A 123 -15.19 0.04 20.74
N ARG A 124 -16.42 -0.46 20.60
CA ARG A 124 -17.60 0.01 21.36
C ARG A 124 -17.41 0.03 22.89
N LYS A 125 -16.53 -0.81 23.43
CA LYS A 125 -16.25 -0.86 24.88
C LYS A 125 -15.14 0.10 25.31
N LEU A 126 -14.43 0.73 24.36
CA LEU A 126 -13.40 1.73 24.64
C LEU A 126 -13.98 3.09 25.01
N ILE A 127 -15.26 3.34 24.74
CA ILE A 127 -15.93 4.63 25.03
C ILE A 127 -15.99 4.91 26.54
N GLN A 128 -15.81 3.88 27.37
CA GLN A 128 -15.67 4.04 28.82
C GLN A 128 -14.19 4.39 29.12
N ALA A 129 -13.93 5.59 29.63
CA ALA A 129 -12.57 6.09 29.90
C ALA A 129 -11.76 5.08 30.74
N GLY A 130 -10.56 4.72 30.27
CA GLY A 130 -9.67 3.76 30.94
C GLY A 130 -8.90 2.85 29.97
N GLU A 131 -8.23 1.84 30.52
CA GLU A 131 -7.57 0.81 29.70
C GLU A 131 -8.60 0.01 28.88
N PRO A 132 -8.25 -0.44 27.66
CA PRO A 132 -9.11 -1.35 26.91
C PRO A 132 -9.50 -2.57 27.75
N PRO A 133 -10.78 -2.98 27.77
CA PRO A 133 -11.24 -4.15 28.53
C PRO A 133 -10.80 -5.43 27.82
N TRP A 134 -9.52 -5.75 27.97
CA TRP A 134 -8.85 -6.85 27.29
C TRP A 134 -9.46 -8.19 27.70
N ARG A 135 -9.79 -8.98 26.69
CA ARG A 135 -10.00 -10.43 26.83
C ARG A 135 -8.73 -11.12 26.36
N VAL A 136 -8.30 -12.12 27.11
CA VAL A 136 -7.08 -12.88 26.82
C VAL A 136 -7.46 -14.25 26.30
N HIS A 137 -6.84 -14.66 25.20
CA HIS A 137 -6.84 -16.04 24.72
C HIS A 137 -5.42 -16.60 24.86
N THR A 138 -5.30 -17.66 25.65
CA THR A 138 -4.04 -18.36 25.87
C THR A 138 -4.01 -19.60 24.98
N ALA A 139 -2.99 -19.69 24.13
CA ALA A 139 -2.75 -20.84 23.28
C ALA A 139 -1.70 -21.78 23.88
N GLY A 140 -1.77 -23.07 23.53
CA GLY A 140 -0.70 -24.03 23.79
C GLY A 140 0.43 -23.92 22.76
N ALA A 141 1.56 -24.58 23.02
CA ALA A 141 2.64 -24.72 22.05
C ALA A 141 2.25 -25.77 21.01
N LEU A 142 2.17 -25.35 19.74
CA LEU A 142 1.76 -26.18 18.61
C LEU A 142 2.76 -26.05 17.46
N ALA A 143 2.68 -26.96 16.48
CA ALA A 143 3.33 -26.70 15.19
C ALA A 143 2.81 -25.38 14.59
N PRO A 144 3.62 -24.58 13.87
CA PRO A 144 3.22 -23.24 13.45
C PRO A 144 1.93 -23.16 12.62
N ASP A 145 1.73 -24.09 11.69
CA ASP A 145 0.50 -24.21 10.90
C ASP A 145 -0.73 -24.49 11.78
N GLN A 146 -0.59 -25.41 12.74
CA GLN A 146 -1.63 -25.74 13.72
C GLN A 146 -1.91 -24.58 14.66
N ALA A 147 -0.88 -23.82 15.07
CA ALA A 147 -1.04 -22.63 15.90
C ALA A 147 -1.83 -21.54 15.18
N PHE A 148 -1.57 -21.30 13.89
CA PHE A 148 -2.36 -20.37 13.07
C PHE A 148 -3.78 -20.87 12.85
N LEU A 149 -3.97 -22.17 12.60
CA LEU A 149 -5.30 -22.75 12.49
C LEU A 149 -6.11 -22.58 13.79
N ALA A 150 -5.51 -22.90 14.94
CA ALA A 150 -6.11 -22.74 16.25
C ALA A 150 -6.46 -21.26 16.53
N PHE A 151 -5.56 -20.34 16.21
CA PHE A 151 -5.79 -18.89 16.30
C PHE A 151 -7.01 -18.44 15.48
N LEU A 152 -7.12 -18.90 14.23
CA LEU A 152 -8.24 -18.56 13.37
C LEU A 152 -9.55 -19.19 13.85
N GLN A 153 -9.50 -20.40 14.41
CA GLN A 153 -10.67 -21.08 14.98
C GLN A 153 -11.17 -20.42 16.28
N SER A 154 -10.27 -19.86 17.09
CA SER A 154 -10.62 -19.14 18.32
C SER A 154 -10.89 -17.65 18.09
N PHE A 155 -10.76 -17.17 16.85
CA PHE A 155 -10.87 -15.76 16.51
C PHE A 155 -12.18 -15.13 17.03
N PRO A 156 -12.17 -13.90 17.59
CA PRO A 156 -13.33 -13.32 18.28
C PRO A 156 -14.59 -13.10 17.42
N GLU A 157 -14.49 -13.20 16.10
CA GLU A 157 -15.58 -13.05 15.14
C GLU A 157 -15.65 -14.31 14.26
N PRO A 158 -16.85 -14.82 13.93
CA PRO A 158 -16.98 -15.93 13.00
C PRO A 158 -16.36 -15.61 11.64
N LEU A 159 -15.44 -16.45 11.20
CA LEU A 159 -14.80 -16.37 9.89
C LEU A 159 -15.76 -16.87 8.81
N ARG A 160 -15.78 -16.19 7.65
CA ARG A 160 -16.67 -16.54 6.52
C ARG A 160 -16.21 -17.77 5.74
N VAL A 161 -14.92 -18.07 5.78
CA VAL A 161 -14.28 -19.14 5.01
C VAL A 161 -13.69 -20.17 5.98
N ARG A 162 -13.65 -21.44 5.57
CA ARG A 162 -13.02 -22.51 6.35
C ARG A 162 -11.52 -22.20 6.54
N PRO A 163 -11.04 -22.03 7.77
CA PRO A 163 -9.65 -21.60 8.01
C PRO A 163 -8.58 -22.54 7.49
N ALA A 164 -8.88 -23.85 7.44
CA ALA A 164 -7.91 -24.89 7.09
C ALA A 164 -7.31 -24.72 5.68
N THR A 165 -8.11 -24.35 4.68
CA THR A 165 -7.63 -24.20 3.30
C THR A 165 -6.77 -22.96 3.11
N ALA A 166 -7.03 -21.89 3.87
CA ALA A 166 -6.24 -20.66 3.81
C ALA A 166 -4.86 -20.86 4.47
N VAL A 167 -4.81 -21.52 5.64
CA VAL A 167 -3.56 -21.78 6.35
C VAL A 167 -2.64 -22.70 5.54
N SER A 168 -3.18 -23.75 4.93
CA SER A 168 -2.38 -24.74 4.19
C SER A 168 -1.66 -24.18 2.96
N ALA A 169 -2.18 -23.10 2.36
CA ALA A 169 -1.57 -22.47 1.20
C ALA A 169 -0.58 -21.36 1.57
N LEU A 170 -0.75 -20.70 2.72
CA LEU A 170 0.03 -19.52 3.10
C LEU A 170 1.26 -19.85 3.95
N LEU A 171 1.26 -20.94 4.72
CA LEU A 171 2.37 -21.25 5.63
C LEU A 171 3.17 -22.47 5.21
N PRO A 172 4.47 -22.50 5.54
CA PRO A 172 5.23 -23.73 5.50
C PRO A 172 4.65 -24.78 6.46
N ARG A 173 4.70 -26.06 6.06
CA ARG A 173 4.34 -27.23 6.86
C ARG A 173 5.43 -27.56 7.87
N GLY A 174 6.70 -27.36 7.49
CA GLY A 174 7.85 -27.60 8.34
C GLY A 174 8.11 -26.43 9.29
N ALA A 175 8.27 -26.72 10.58
CA ALA A 175 8.56 -25.70 11.58
C ALA A 175 9.87 -24.92 11.30
N GLY A 176 10.92 -25.61 10.80
CA GLY A 176 12.16 -24.97 10.41
C GLY A 176 11.96 -23.94 9.30
N ALA A 177 11.29 -24.33 8.21
CA ALA A 177 10.96 -23.45 7.09
C ALA A 177 10.05 -22.28 7.52
N PHE A 178 9.14 -22.50 8.47
CA PHE A 178 8.34 -21.43 9.07
C PHE A 178 9.21 -20.40 9.80
N TRP A 179 10.14 -20.83 10.65
CA TRP A 179 11.00 -19.90 11.38
C TRP A 179 11.97 -19.16 10.45
N ASP A 180 12.44 -19.83 9.40
CA ASP A 180 13.22 -19.19 8.33
C ASP A 180 12.39 -18.14 7.57
N LEU A 181 11.10 -18.39 7.32
CA LEU A 181 10.19 -17.42 6.69
C LEU A 181 10.01 -16.19 7.59
N VAL A 182 9.81 -16.39 8.89
CA VAL A 182 9.68 -15.31 9.88
C VAL A 182 10.96 -14.47 9.92
N ARG A 183 12.13 -15.10 9.94
CA ARG A 183 13.43 -14.42 9.94
C ARG A 183 13.67 -13.62 8.65
N ALA A 184 13.42 -14.20 7.48
CA ALA A 184 13.51 -13.49 6.21
C ALA A 184 12.54 -12.28 6.18
N GLY A 185 11.33 -12.45 6.71
CA GLY A 185 10.35 -11.38 6.89
C GLY A 185 10.82 -10.26 7.83
N ALA A 186 11.56 -10.61 8.89
CA ALA A 186 12.15 -9.67 9.85
C ALA A 186 13.26 -8.83 9.20
N TRP A 187 14.19 -9.47 8.48
CA TRP A 187 15.25 -8.78 7.73
C TRP A 187 14.69 -7.83 6.67
N ARG A 188 13.60 -8.23 5.98
CA ARG A 188 12.88 -7.35 5.06
C ARG A 188 12.42 -6.04 5.71
N PHE A 189 11.98 -6.07 6.97
CA PHE A 189 11.50 -4.87 7.67
C PHE A 189 12.62 -3.91 8.06
N GLN A 190 13.84 -4.41 8.23
CA GLN A 190 15.00 -3.61 8.55
C GLN A 190 15.67 -3.05 7.29
N ASN A 191 15.32 -3.60 6.12
CA ASN A 191 16.05 -3.38 4.86
C ASN A 191 17.55 -3.70 5.01
N LEU A 192 17.86 -4.70 5.83
CA LEU A 192 19.21 -5.22 6.09
C LEU A 192 19.27 -6.68 5.63
N HIS A 193 20.48 -7.19 5.39
CA HIS A 193 20.71 -8.61 5.04
C HIS A 193 19.88 -9.10 3.84
N LEU A 194 19.68 -8.24 2.83
CA LEU A 194 18.85 -8.56 1.68
C LEU A 194 19.34 -9.80 0.91
N PRO A 195 20.65 -9.97 0.62
CA PRO A 195 21.16 -11.20 0.00
C PRO A 195 20.85 -12.46 0.81
N GLU A 196 21.01 -12.41 2.12
CA GLU A 196 20.78 -13.53 3.04
C GLU A 196 19.29 -13.86 3.14
N ALA A 197 18.41 -12.84 3.18
CA ALA A 197 16.97 -13.01 3.16
C ALA A 197 16.49 -13.69 1.87
N ILE A 198 17.07 -13.29 0.72
CA ILE A 198 16.79 -13.92 -0.58
C ILE A 198 17.21 -15.39 -0.55
N ALA A 199 18.46 -15.69 -0.20
CA ALA A 199 18.97 -17.07 -0.17
C ALA A 199 18.18 -17.95 0.81
N LEU A 200 17.79 -17.39 1.97
CA LEU A 200 16.95 -18.07 2.94
C LEU A 200 15.58 -18.42 2.34
N THR A 201 14.92 -17.45 1.70
CA THR A 201 13.58 -17.65 1.13
C THR A 201 13.60 -18.58 -0.09
N GLU A 202 14.67 -18.57 -0.88
CA GLU A 202 14.87 -19.52 -1.98
C GLU A 202 14.90 -20.97 -1.49
N ARG A 203 15.64 -21.24 -0.41
CA ARG A 203 15.66 -22.58 0.20
C ARG A 203 14.27 -23.01 0.66
N ILE A 204 13.49 -22.09 1.26
CA ILE A 204 12.10 -22.37 1.65
C ILE A 204 11.28 -22.74 0.41
N THR A 205 11.35 -21.96 -0.67
CA THR A 205 10.56 -22.25 -1.90
C THR A 205 10.97 -23.55 -2.60
N GLN A 206 12.21 -24.01 -2.41
CA GLN A 206 12.68 -25.31 -2.91
C GLN A 206 12.19 -26.48 -2.04
N GLN A 207 12.24 -26.32 -0.72
CA GLN A 207 11.80 -27.34 0.24
C GLN A 207 10.27 -27.46 0.27
N GLU A 208 9.58 -26.33 0.11
CA GLU A 208 8.13 -26.20 0.27
C GLU A 208 7.52 -25.39 -0.89
N PRO A 209 7.47 -25.97 -2.11
CA PRO A 209 7.04 -25.27 -3.33
C PRO A 209 5.56 -24.86 -3.36
N ASP A 210 4.77 -25.33 -2.39
CA ASP A 210 3.35 -25.04 -2.22
C ASP A 210 3.07 -23.89 -1.23
N CYS A 211 4.11 -23.30 -0.62
CA CYS A 211 3.95 -22.18 0.31
C CYS A 211 3.86 -20.83 -0.43
N ALA A 212 2.66 -20.28 -0.57
CA ALA A 212 2.42 -19.02 -1.28
C ALA A 212 3.17 -17.83 -0.65
N SER A 213 3.22 -17.74 0.69
CA SER A 213 3.90 -16.62 1.36
C SER A 213 5.41 -16.62 1.12
N ALA A 214 6.02 -17.80 0.97
CA ALA A 214 7.44 -17.89 0.62
C ALA A 214 7.72 -17.32 -0.77
N TRP A 215 6.89 -17.67 -1.77
CA TRP A 215 7.01 -17.10 -3.13
C TRP A 215 6.75 -15.59 -3.16
N ILE A 216 5.73 -15.11 -2.45
CA ILE A 216 5.41 -13.68 -2.36
C ILE A 216 6.53 -12.91 -1.65
N LEU A 217 7.09 -13.46 -0.57
CA LEU A 217 8.22 -12.85 0.14
C LEU A 217 9.46 -12.81 -0.74
N LEU A 218 9.78 -13.90 -1.45
CA LEU A 218 10.91 -13.95 -2.38
C LEU A 218 10.76 -12.92 -3.50
N GLY A 219 9.57 -12.81 -4.09
CA GLY A 219 9.26 -11.75 -5.06
C GLY A 219 9.44 -10.35 -4.50
N ASN A 220 9.00 -10.08 -3.26
CA ASN A 220 9.21 -8.79 -2.59
C ASN A 220 10.70 -8.46 -2.39
N LEU A 221 11.48 -9.43 -1.92
CA LEU A 221 12.93 -9.26 -1.69
C LEU A 221 13.67 -9.05 -3.01
N ARG A 222 13.32 -9.78 -4.07
CA ARG A 222 13.90 -9.61 -5.41
C ARG A 222 13.51 -8.25 -6.01
N TYR A 223 12.26 -7.83 -5.86
CA TYR A 223 11.82 -6.49 -6.25
C TYR A 223 12.63 -5.38 -5.55
N ARG A 224 12.86 -5.50 -4.23
CA ARG A 224 13.72 -4.55 -3.49
C ARG A 224 15.14 -4.53 -4.02
N ARG A 225 15.72 -5.69 -4.29
CA ARG A 225 17.08 -5.79 -4.86
C ARG A 225 17.16 -5.09 -6.22
N MET A 226 16.11 -5.16 -7.02
CA MET A 226 16.05 -4.43 -8.30
C MET A 226 16.08 -2.92 -8.10
N LEU A 227 15.40 -2.40 -7.06
CA LEU A 227 15.44 -0.98 -6.70
C LEU A 227 16.82 -0.54 -6.18
N ASP A 228 17.55 -1.44 -5.51
CA ASP A 228 18.89 -1.16 -4.98
C ASP A 228 20.00 -1.28 -6.05
N SER A 229 19.82 -2.13 -7.06
CA SER A 229 20.85 -2.46 -8.07
C SER A 229 20.26 -2.56 -9.48
N PRO A 230 20.06 -1.42 -10.16
CA PRO A 230 19.27 -1.44 -11.39
C PRO A 230 20.03 -2.02 -12.61
N THR A 231 21.33 -2.33 -12.48
CA THR A 231 22.17 -2.86 -13.58
C THR A 231 21.75 -4.24 -14.08
N THR A 232 20.89 -4.92 -13.33
CA THR A 232 20.42 -6.29 -13.62
C THR A 232 18.91 -6.36 -13.87
N PHE A 233 18.27 -5.21 -14.08
CA PHE A 233 16.81 -5.03 -13.97
C PHE A 233 15.97 -5.95 -14.88
N ARG A 234 16.24 -6.04 -16.20
CA ARG A 234 15.33 -6.74 -17.12
C ARG A 234 15.18 -8.24 -16.82
N GLN A 235 16.29 -8.95 -16.63
CA GLN A 235 16.24 -10.37 -16.30
C GLN A 235 15.59 -10.57 -14.93
N GLN A 236 16.00 -9.77 -13.95
CA GLN A 236 15.44 -9.84 -12.61
C GLN A 236 13.96 -9.48 -12.56
N GLN A 237 13.47 -8.64 -13.48
CA GLN A 237 12.07 -8.25 -13.55
C GLN A 237 11.18 -9.42 -13.94
N ALA A 238 11.49 -10.10 -15.04
CA ALA A 238 10.71 -11.26 -15.48
C ALA A 238 10.73 -12.38 -14.44
N ASP A 239 11.90 -12.61 -13.83
CA ASP A 239 12.05 -13.58 -12.75
C ASP A 239 11.22 -13.17 -11.51
N THR A 240 11.27 -11.90 -11.11
CA THR A 240 10.47 -11.36 -9.99
C THR A 240 8.98 -11.46 -10.25
N GLU A 241 8.53 -11.14 -11.47
CA GLU A 241 7.15 -11.30 -11.88
C GLU A 241 6.72 -12.77 -11.78
N ALA A 242 7.52 -13.71 -12.29
CA ALA A 242 7.23 -15.13 -12.24
C ALA A 242 7.10 -15.64 -10.79
N LEU A 243 7.95 -15.16 -9.87
CA LEU A 243 7.89 -15.48 -8.44
C LEU A 243 6.57 -15.00 -7.81
N LEU A 244 6.17 -13.75 -8.08
CA LEU A 244 4.91 -13.19 -7.57
C LEU A 244 3.69 -13.91 -8.16
N LEU A 245 3.72 -14.20 -9.46
CA LEU A 245 2.67 -14.98 -10.14
C LEU A 245 2.57 -16.40 -9.57
N ARG A 246 3.70 -17.05 -9.24
CA ARG A 246 3.70 -18.37 -8.58
C ARG A 246 3.01 -18.32 -7.22
N GLY A 247 3.31 -17.32 -6.41
CA GLY A 247 2.63 -17.10 -5.14
C GLY A 247 1.13 -16.83 -5.30
N LEU A 248 0.74 -16.02 -6.28
CA LEU A 248 -0.66 -15.71 -6.57
C LEU A 248 -1.42 -16.89 -7.21
N HIS A 249 -0.74 -17.82 -7.88
CA HIS A 249 -1.35 -19.06 -8.34
C HIS A 249 -1.76 -19.96 -7.16
N LEU A 250 -0.93 -20.01 -6.11
CA LEU A 250 -1.19 -20.77 -4.89
C LEU A 250 -2.22 -20.07 -3.98
N ALA A 251 -2.19 -18.74 -3.91
CA ALA A 251 -3.14 -17.92 -3.17
C ALA A 251 -3.74 -16.81 -4.08
N PRO A 252 -4.77 -17.14 -4.88
CA PRO A 252 -5.42 -16.17 -5.76
C PRO A 252 -5.91 -14.93 -5.02
N PHE A 253 -5.68 -13.76 -5.63
CA PHE A 253 -6.03 -12.46 -5.08
C PHE A 253 -5.40 -12.15 -3.71
N HIS A 254 -4.30 -12.81 -3.32
CA HIS A 254 -3.59 -12.44 -2.10
C HIS A 254 -3.26 -10.93 -2.11
N PRO A 255 -3.71 -10.13 -1.12
CA PRO A 255 -3.68 -8.68 -1.25
C PRO A 255 -2.26 -8.12 -1.36
N ARG A 256 -1.33 -8.58 -0.51
CA ARG A 256 0.09 -8.20 -0.59
C ARG A 256 0.75 -8.61 -1.91
N GLY A 257 0.58 -9.85 -2.36
CA GLY A 257 1.13 -10.33 -3.64
C GLY A 257 0.59 -9.56 -4.84
N THR A 258 -0.71 -9.28 -4.85
CA THR A 258 -1.38 -8.50 -5.90
C THR A 258 -0.84 -7.07 -5.91
N PHE A 259 -0.72 -6.44 -4.74
CA PHE A 259 -0.14 -5.10 -4.61
C PHE A 259 1.30 -5.07 -5.13
N LEU A 260 2.16 -6.01 -4.72
CA LEU A 260 3.55 -6.07 -5.18
C LEU A 260 3.67 -6.28 -6.70
N LEU A 261 2.86 -7.17 -7.27
CA LEU A 261 2.82 -7.36 -8.72
C LEU A 261 2.33 -6.10 -9.43
N SER A 262 1.34 -5.40 -8.87
CA SER A 262 0.85 -4.14 -9.42
C SER A 262 1.90 -3.01 -9.37
N LEU A 263 2.75 -2.97 -8.33
CA LEU A 263 3.87 -2.03 -8.25
C LEU A 263 4.88 -2.34 -9.36
N LEU A 264 5.32 -3.60 -9.47
CA LEU A 264 6.24 -4.02 -10.52
C LEU A 264 5.73 -3.66 -11.92
N LYS A 265 4.44 -3.86 -12.19
CA LYS A 265 3.80 -3.49 -13.46
C LYS A 265 3.72 -1.98 -13.66
N SER A 266 3.36 -1.23 -12.62
CA SER A 266 3.22 0.24 -12.69
C SER A 266 4.57 0.91 -12.89
N ASP A 267 5.60 0.45 -12.18
CA ASP A 267 6.97 0.89 -12.36
C ASP A 267 7.39 0.58 -13.80
N ASN A 268 7.05 -0.61 -14.33
CA ASN A 268 7.27 -0.97 -15.73
C ASN A 268 6.56 -0.12 -16.79
N GLY A 269 5.78 0.89 -16.41
CA GLY A 269 4.97 1.67 -17.34
C GLY A 269 3.73 0.94 -17.84
N ASN A 270 3.36 -0.18 -17.21
CA ASN A 270 2.19 -0.99 -17.55
C ASN A 270 1.03 -0.71 -16.57
N GLN A 271 0.65 0.56 -16.40
CA GLN A 271 -0.42 0.95 -15.47
C GLN A 271 -1.76 0.27 -15.80
N ARG A 272 -2.03 0.00 -17.09
CA ARG A 272 -3.22 -0.72 -17.54
C ARG A 272 -3.32 -2.14 -16.96
N GLU A 273 -2.23 -2.91 -17.01
CA GLU A 273 -2.20 -4.26 -16.43
C GLU A 273 -2.32 -4.20 -14.90
N ALA A 274 -1.63 -3.24 -14.28
CA ALA A 274 -1.70 -3.03 -12.83
C ALA A 274 -3.14 -2.72 -12.37
N LEU A 275 -3.82 -1.77 -13.01
CA LEU A 275 -5.21 -1.41 -12.69
C LEU A 275 -6.18 -2.56 -12.94
N THR A 276 -6.02 -3.29 -14.05
CA THR A 276 -6.86 -4.47 -14.35
C THR A 276 -6.74 -5.52 -13.24
N LEU A 277 -5.51 -5.86 -12.86
CA LEU A 277 -5.21 -6.81 -11.78
C LEU A 277 -5.82 -6.36 -10.45
N LEU A 278 -5.63 -5.09 -10.08
CA LEU A 278 -6.08 -4.54 -8.81
C LEU A 278 -7.61 -4.43 -8.73
N LEU A 279 -8.28 -4.01 -9.81
CA LEU A 279 -9.74 -3.95 -9.88
C LEU A 279 -10.36 -5.34 -9.83
N GLN A 280 -9.73 -6.34 -10.46
CA GLN A 280 -10.15 -7.73 -10.34
C GLN A 280 -10.01 -8.23 -8.89
N ALA A 281 -8.85 -8.01 -8.25
CA ALA A 281 -8.65 -8.38 -6.85
C ALA A 281 -9.62 -7.66 -5.90
N ARG A 282 -9.94 -6.38 -6.18
CA ARG A 282 -10.91 -5.61 -5.41
C ARG A 282 -12.32 -6.23 -5.44
N ARG A 283 -12.75 -6.82 -6.56
CA ARG A 283 -14.04 -7.54 -6.62
C ARG A 283 -14.11 -8.70 -5.62
N HIS A 284 -12.99 -9.38 -5.41
CA HIS A 284 -12.88 -10.47 -4.43
C HIS A 284 -12.63 -9.96 -3.00
N GLN A 285 -12.00 -8.79 -2.86
CA GLN A 285 -11.61 -8.19 -1.58
C GLN A 285 -11.98 -6.70 -1.54
N PRO A 286 -13.28 -6.36 -1.52
CA PRO A 286 -13.77 -4.97 -1.70
C PRO A 286 -13.36 -4.02 -0.57
N HIS A 287 -12.91 -4.58 0.55
CA HIS A 287 -12.62 -3.86 1.79
C HIS A 287 -11.14 -3.87 2.17
N ASN A 288 -10.26 -4.31 1.25
CA ASN A 288 -8.84 -4.43 1.55
C ASN A 288 -8.08 -3.11 1.30
N PRO A 289 -7.48 -2.48 2.33
CA PRO A 289 -6.75 -1.22 2.18
C PRO A 289 -5.48 -1.32 1.31
N THR A 290 -4.83 -2.49 1.28
CA THR A 290 -3.62 -2.76 0.50
C THR A 290 -3.91 -2.70 -1.00
N ILE A 291 -5.01 -3.30 -1.45
CA ILE A 291 -5.46 -3.22 -2.85
C ILE A 291 -5.80 -1.78 -3.24
N LEU A 292 -6.52 -1.04 -2.39
CA LEU A 292 -6.86 0.36 -2.66
C LEU A 292 -5.62 1.28 -2.73
N THR A 293 -4.60 0.98 -1.93
CA THR A 293 -3.30 1.65 -2.03
C THR A 293 -2.64 1.38 -3.38
N GLY A 294 -2.69 0.13 -3.86
CA GLY A 294 -2.22 -0.21 -5.21
C GLY A 294 -3.00 0.52 -6.30
N ILE A 295 -4.33 0.61 -6.19
CA ILE A 295 -5.16 1.34 -7.17
C ILE A 295 -4.75 2.80 -7.20
N ALA A 296 -4.59 3.44 -6.03
CA ALA A 296 -4.15 4.83 -5.96
C ALA A 296 -2.79 5.05 -6.64
N TYR A 297 -1.84 4.13 -6.45
CA TYR A 297 -0.51 4.17 -7.07
C TYR A 297 -0.58 4.01 -8.59
N ALA A 298 -1.25 2.97 -9.09
CA ALA A 298 -1.33 2.74 -10.54
C ALA A 298 -2.14 3.84 -11.25
N ALA A 299 -3.25 4.28 -10.65
CA ALA A 299 -4.12 5.31 -11.20
C ALA A 299 -3.42 6.68 -11.28
N ARG A 300 -2.65 7.09 -10.26
CA ARG A 300 -1.92 8.38 -10.33
C ARG A 300 -0.88 8.36 -11.44
N GLY A 301 -0.17 7.25 -11.62
CA GLY A 301 0.79 7.07 -12.71
C GLY A 301 0.12 7.17 -14.07
N ALA A 302 -1.09 6.63 -14.22
CA ALA A 302 -1.89 6.70 -15.44
C ALA A 302 -2.54 8.07 -15.74
N GLY A 303 -2.40 9.06 -14.85
CA GLY A 303 -3.10 10.35 -14.95
C GLY A 303 -4.55 10.34 -14.44
N LEU A 304 -5.02 9.22 -13.89
CA LEU A 304 -6.37 9.05 -13.35
C LEU A 304 -6.48 9.57 -11.91
N LEU A 305 -6.12 10.84 -11.68
CA LEU A 305 -6.11 11.43 -10.34
C LEU A 305 -7.46 11.35 -9.59
N PRO A 306 -8.63 11.52 -10.24
CA PRO A 306 -9.92 11.32 -9.57
C PRO A 306 -10.10 9.90 -9.03
N MET A 307 -9.75 8.88 -9.83
CA MET A 307 -9.79 7.48 -9.39
C MET A 307 -8.81 7.23 -8.25
N ALA A 308 -7.58 7.72 -8.37
CA ALA A 308 -6.58 7.59 -7.32
C ALA A 308 -7.03 8.21 -6.00
N ARG A 309 -7.62 9.41 -6.07
CA ARG A 309 -8.13 10.12 -4.89
C ARG A 309 -9.31 9.41 -4.26
N ARG A 310 -10.23 8.88 -5.07
CA ARG A 310 -11.37 8.09 -4.60
C ARG A 310 -10.91 6.80 -3.92
N ALA A 311 -9.92 6.10 -4.47
CA ALA A 311 -9.34 4.93 -3.83
C ALA A 311 -8.73 5.24 -2.45
N ILE A 312 -8.06 6.40 -2.31
CA ILE A 312 -7.57 6.92 -1.02
C ILE A 312 -8.73 7.18 -0.05
N ASP A 313 -9.83 7.80 -0.48
CA ASP A 313 -10.98 8.05 0.40
C ASP A 313 -11.62 6.75 0.90
N ILE A 314 -11.80 5.77 0.01
CA ILE A 314 -12.34 4.45 0.40
C ILE A 314 -11.37 3.78 1.38
N ARG A 315 -10.07 3.80 1.10
CA ARG A 315 -9.03 3.25 1.97
C ARG A 315 -9.07 3.88 3.36
N ASP A 316 -9.15 5.21 3.43
CA ASP A 316 -9.17 5.97 4.68
C ASP A 316 -10.48 5.76 5.47
N GLY A 317 -11.59 5.43 4.80
CA GLY A 317 -12.82 5.00 5.45
C GLY A 317 -12.76 3.59 6.06
N LEU A 318 -11.90 2.72 5.50
CA LEU A 318 -11.72 1.34 5.93
C LEU A 318 -10.64 1.21 7.02
N ALA A 319 -9.47 1.79 6.78
CA ALA A 319 -8.35 1.84 7.71
C ALA A 319 -8.54 2.97 8.73
N ILE A 320 -7.80 2.95 9.84
CA ILE A 320 -7.76 4.09 10.77
C ILE A 320 -6.56 4.96 10.40
N SER A 321 -6.65 5.60 9.23
CA SER A 321 -5.54 6.30 8.58
C SER A 321 -4.99 7.47 9.40
N ARG A 322 -5.77 8.03 10.34
CA ARG A 322 -5.29 9.07 11.28
C ARG A 322 -4.26 8.55 12.27
N LEU A 323 -4.40 7.29 12.70
CA LEU A 323 -3.44 6.67 13.63
C LEU A 323 -2.24 6.12 12.87
N GLN A 324 -2.44 5.70 11.62
CA GLN A 324 -1.36 5.19 10.80
C GLN A 324 -1.64 5.38 9.29
N PRO A 325 -1.02 6.39 8.67
CA PRO A 325 -0.93 6.48 7.22
C PRO A 325 -0.45 5.18 6.54
N GLN A 326 -1.30 4.61 5.68
CA GLN A 326 -1.01 3.39 4.92
C GLN A 326 -0.06 3.59 3.75
N ALA A 327 0.18 4.83 3.30
CA ALA A 327 1.16 5.21 2.28
C ALA A 327 1.55 6.68 2.44
N VAL A 328 2.62 7.09 1.75
CA VAL A 328 2.83 8.52 1.45
C VAL A 328 1.90 8.86 0.28
N ASP A 329 0.94 9.76 0.52
CA ASP A 329 -0.15 10.02 -0.43
C ASP A 329 0.27 11.07 -1.48
N ILE A 330 1.25 10.74 -2.33
CA ILE A 330 1.75 11.64 -3.40
C ILE A 330 0.62 12.07 -4.36
N THR A 331 -0.45 11.29 -4.48
CA THR A 331 -1.66 11.71 -5.19
C THR A 331 -2.22 13.03 -4.65
N CYS A 332 -2.15 13.26 -3.34
CA CYS A 332 -2.56 14.52 -2.71
C CYS A 332 -1.64 15.69 -3.11
N LEU A 333 -0.34 15.43 -3.31
CA LEU A 333 0.57 16.42 -3.88
C LEU A 333 0.16 16.78 -5.31
N TYR A 334 -0.09 15.76 -6.14
CA TYR A 334 -0.44 15.96 -7.55
C TYR A 334 -1.81 16.56 -7.77
N THR A 335 -2.74 16.41 -6.82
CA THR A 335 -4.07 17.05 -6.85
C THR A 335 -4.05 18.47 -6.30
N GLY A 336 -3.02 18.84 -5.51
CA GLY A 336 -2.91 20.13 -4.82
C GLY A 336 -3.48 20.13 -3.40
N GLU A 337 -3.88 18.96 -2.86
CA GLU A 337 -4.31 18.77 -1.48
C GLU A 337 -3.11 18.75 -0.52
N ILE A 338 -2.36 19.86 -0.48
CA ILE A 338 -1.06 19.96 0.18
C ILE A 338 -1.11 19.61 1.67
N GLN A 339 -2.11 20.06 2.41
CA GLN A 339 -2.25 19.78 3.84
C GLN A 339 -2.45 18.28 4.11
N LYS A 340 -3.20 17.58 3.23
CA LYS A 340 -3.40 16.14 3.34
C LYS A 340 -2.11 15.40 3.02
N PHE A 341 -1.37 15.84 1.99
CA PHE A 341 -0.06 15.29 1.69
C PHE A 341 0.92 15.44 2.86
N GLU A 342 1.03 16.63 3.44
CA GLU A 342 1.88 16.91 4.60
C GLU A 342 1.55 16.04 5.81
N THR A 343 0.25 15.82 6.09
CA THR A 343 -0.19 14.90 7.15
C THR A 343 0.31 13.47 6.91
N SER A 344 0.40 13.03 5.66
CA SER A 344 0.93 11.70 5.31
C SER A 344 2.44 11.55 5.50
N LEU A 345 3.17 12.66 5.74
CA LEU A 345 4.63 12.69 5.93
C LEU A 345 5.07 12.65 7.40
N GLN A 346 4.14 12.47 8.34
CA GLN A 346 4.46 12.38 9.76
C GLN A 346 5.26 11.11 10.08
N GLU A 347 6.26 11.26 10.95
CA GLU A 347 7.10 10.15 11.39
C GLU A 347 6.35 9.17 12.28
N GLN A 348 6.73 7.91 12.16
CA GLN A 348 6.22 6.81 12.97
C GLN A 348 7.37 5.94 13.45
N PRO A 349 7.62 5.86 14.77
CA PRO A 349 8.64 4.98 15.33
C PRO A 349 8.45 3.53 14.87
N GLY A 350 9.52 2.86 14.43
CA GLY A 350 9.48 1.45 14.03
C GLY A 350 8.91 1.15 12.63
N HIS A 351 8.31 2.14 11.96
CA HIS A 351 7.80 1.97 10.60
C HIS A 351 8.92 2.09 9.55
N LEU A 352 8.97 1.16 8.59
CA LEU A 352 10.03 1.12 7.56
C LEU A 352 10.19 2.46 6.82
N ARG A 353 9.09 3.17 6.55
CA ARG A 353 9.15 4.49 5.87
C ARG A 353 9.96 5.54 6.63
N SER A 354 9.85 5.55 7.95
CA SER A 354 10.57 6.49 8.81
C SER A 354 12.07 6.22 8.81
N ALA A 355 12.48 4.95 8.67
CA ALA A 355 13.89 4.55 8.62
C ALA A 355 14.50 4.52 7.20
N SER A 356 13.67 4.59 6.15
CA SER A 356 14.09 4.35 4.75
C SER A 356 14.43 5.61 3.93
N GLY A 357 14.54 6.78 4.56
CA GLY A 357 14.77 8.05 3.86
C GLY A 357 13.57 8.59 3.06
N VAL A 358 12.48 7.84 2.94
CA VAL A 358 11.26 8.23 2.18
C VAL A 358 10.63 9.51 2.73
N LEU A 359 10.40 9.58 4.03
CA LEU A 359 9.75 10.74 4.65
C LEU A 359 10.58 12.03 4.49
N PRO A 360 11.87 12.08 4.89
CA PRO A 360 12.69 13.26 4.70
C PRO A 360 12.84 13.66 3.23
N PHE A 361 12.98 12.70 2.30
CA PHE A 361 12.98 13.03 0.87
C PHE A 361 11.70 13.78 0.45
N TYR A 362 10.52 13.27 0.79
CA TYR A 362 9.26 13.91 0.40
C TYR A 362 8.93 15.18 1.19
N ARG A 363 9.44 15.35 2.42
CA ARG A 363 9.38 16.63 3.14
C ARG A 363 10.25 17.69 2.45
N GLY A 364 11.46 17.31 2.04
CA GLY A 364 12.33 18.18 1.25
C GLY A 364 11.70 18.55 -0.09
N TYR A 365 11.09 17.58 -0.76
CA TYR A 365 10.36 17.79 -2.01
C TYR A 365 9.14 18.71 -1.84
N LEU A 366 8.36 18.55 -0.76
CA LEU A 366 7.26 19.46 -0.43
C LEU A 366 7.77 20.90 -0.18
N ALA A 367 8.88 21.02 0.53
CA ALA A 367 9.50 22.32 0.78
C ALA A 367 9.98 22.99 -0.51
N LEU A 368 10.51 22.22 -1.48
CA LEU A 368 10.80 22.73 -2.84
C LEU A 368 9.55 23.26 -3.53
N VAL A 369 8.44 22.49 -3.51
CA VAL A 369 7.16 22.91 -4.11
C VAL A 369 6.62 24.20 -3.46
N ARG A 370 6.94 24.44 -2.19
CA ARG A 370 6.60 25.68 -1.45
C ARG A 370 7.67 26.78 -1.57
N GLU A 371 8.69 26.60 -2.40
CA GLU A 371 9.84 27.51 -2.56
C GLU A 371 10.62 27.77 -1.26
N ASN A 372 10.47 26.90 -0.24
CA ASN A 372 11.22 26.97 1.00
C ASN A 372 12.53 26.19 0.87
N HIS A 373 13.50 26.81 0.18
CA HIS A 373 14.80 26.21 -0.13
C HIS A 373 15.61 25.83 1.11
N ALA A 374 15.48 26.59 2.21
CA ALA A 374 16.19 26.33 3.45
C ALA A 374 15.73 25.01 4.09
N LEU A 375 14.41 24.82 4.22
CA LEU A 375 13.83 23.58 4.74
C LEU A 375 14.08 22.41 3.79
N ALA A 376 13.95 22.64 2.48
CA ALA A 376 14.22 21.61 1.48
C ALA A 376 15.64 21.05 1.62
N ARG A 377 16.63 21.93 1.74
CA ARG A 377 18.04 21.55 1.92
C ARG A 377 18.25 20.74 3.21
N GLN A 378 17.66 21.19 4.32
CA GLN A 378 17.77 20.50 5.61
C GLN A 378 17.23 19.06 5.51
N GLU A 379 16.04 18.90 4.95
CA GLU A 379 15.38 17.60 4.82
C GLU A 379 16.17 16.66 3.90
N PHE A 380 16.63 17.12 2.73
CA PHE A 380 17.45 16.29 1.84
C PHE A 380 18.77 15.87 2.47
N ARG A 381 19.42 16.76 3.24
CA ARG A 381 20.65 16.43 3.98
C ARG A 381 20.40 15.39 5.07
N SER A 382 19.22 15.37 5.68
CA SER A 382 18.88 14.39 6.73
C SER A 382 18.81 12.94 6.23
N VAL A 383 18.65 12.74 4.91
CA VAL A 383 18.68 11.40 4.29
C VAL A 383 20.12 10.85 4.22
N VAL A 384 21.10 11.73 4.07
CA VAL A 384 22.51 11.36 3.91
C VAL A 384 23.01 10.72 5.19
N GLY A 385 23.49 9.48 5.10
CA GLY A 385 24.01 8.72 6.25
C GLY A 385 22.99 7.79 6.94
N GLN A 386 21.75 7.74 6.47
CA GLN A 386 20.78 6.74 6.95
C GLN A 386 21.09 5.35 6.35
N ALA A 387 21.54 4.42 7.17
CA ALA A 387 21.97 3.08 6.72
C ALA A 387 20.85 2.26 6.04
N SER A 388 19.58 2.51 6.41
CA SER A 388 18.41 1.82 5.87
C SER A 388 17.74 2.58 4.72
N ALA A 389 18.29 3.72 4.27
CA ALA A 389 17.72 4.50 3.17
C ALA A 389 17.88 3.80 1.82
N TYR A 390 16.85 3.95 0.97
CA TYR A 390 16.94 3.43 -0.40
C TYR A 390 18.03 4.18 -1.18
N PRO A 391 18.94 3.48 -1.89
CA PRO A 391 20.03 4.12 -2.61
C PRO A 391 19.57 5.18 -3.62
N SER A 392 18.44 4.95 -4.30
CA SER A 392 17.86 5.90 -5.26
C SER A 392 17.45 7.23 -4.61
N LEU A 393 16.79 7.16 -3.45
CA LEU A 393 16.39 8.34 -2.69
C LEU A 393 17.57 9.05 -2.06
N LEU A 394 18.58 8.32 -1.57
CA LEU A 394 19.79 8.92 -1.02
C LEU A 394 20.52 9.75 -2.07
N ARG A 395 20.77 9.17 -3.25
CA ARG A 395 21.45 9.88 -4.35
C ARG A 395 20.66 11.09 -4.84
N LEU A 396 19.35 10.93 -5.02
CA LEU A 396 18.51 12.02 -5.49
C LEU A 396 18.41 13.15 -4.44
N SER A 397 18.35 12.80 -3.15
CA SER A 397 18.42 13.79 -2.05
C SER A 397 19.75 14.54 -2.07
N GLU A 398 20.87 13.84 -2.26
CA GLU A 398 22.19 14.48 -2.38
C GLU A 398 22.24 15.46 -3.55
N ILE A 399 21.72 15.07 -4.72
CA ILE A 399 21.66 15.94 -5.91
C ILE A 399 20.83 17.20 -5.60
N TYR A 400 19.62 17.07 -5.06
CA TYR A 400 18.81 18.25 -4.71
C TYR A 400 19.46 19.13 -3.65
N ALA A 401 20.13 18.54 -2.65
CA ALA A 401 20.86 19.30 -1.65
C ALA A 401 21.99 20.13 -2.28
N LEU A 402 22.76 19.55 -3.21
CA LEU A 402 23.82 20.26 -3.94
C LEU A 402 23.27 21.39 -4.82
N ILE A 403 22.13 21.17 -5.51
CA ILE A 403 21.43 22.21 -6.27
C ILE A 403 21.09 23.40 -5.36
N LEU A 404 20.53 23.12 -4.17
CA LEU A 404 20.12 24.14 -3.20
C LEU A 404 21.29 24.83 -2.48
N GLU A 405 22.49 24.26 -2.56
CA GLU A 405 23.75 24.84 -2.07
C GLU A 405 24.50 25.63 -3.14
N ASP A 406 23.91 25.79 -4.33
CA ASP A 406 24.53 26.41 -5.51
C ASP A 406 25.82 25.70 -5.99
N ARG A 407 25.99 24.42 -5.62
CA ARG A 407 27.09 23.54 -6.06
C ARG A 407 26.71 22.84 -7.37
N LYS A 408 26.38 23.64 -8.39
CA LYS A 408 25.75 23.17 -9.63
C LYS A 408 26.60 22.19 -10.44
N ASP A 409 27.92 22.38 -10.50
CA ASP A 409 28.82 21.49 -11.25
C ASP A 409 28.87 20.08 -10.64
N GLU A 410 28.91 20.00 -9.31
CA GLU A 410 28.89 18.74 -8.58
C GLU A 410 27.53 18.05 -8.68
N ALA A 411 26.44 18.81 -8.55
CA ALA A 411 25.09 18.31 -8.75
C ALA A 411 24.90 17.77 -10.18
N TRP A 412 25.38 18.50 -11.19
CA TRP A 412 25.29 18.09 -12.59
C TRP A 412 26.09 16.81 -12.85
N THR A 413 27.31 16.71 -12.32
CA THR A 413 28.16 15.51 -12.45
C THR A 413 27.46 14.30 -11.86
N LYS A 414 27.00 14.39 -10.60
CA LYS A 414 26.27 13.30 -9.93
C LYS A 414 24.97 12.92 -10.64
N LEU A 415 24.22 13.90 -11.12
CA LEU A 415 22.98 13.66 -11.85
C LEU A 415 23.23 12.92 -13.17
N ARG A 416 24.31 13.27 -13.89
CA ARG A 416 24.72 12.58 -15.13
C ARG A 416 25.25 11.18 -14.89
N GLU A 417 26.08 10.98 -13.87
CA GLU A 417 26.52 9.63 -13.45
C GLU A 417 25.31 8.75 -13.15
N TYR A 418 24.36 9.29 -12.38
CA TYR A 418 23.15 8.57 -12.03
C TYR A 418 22.24 8.31 -13.24
N GLU A 419 22.14 9.25 -14.17
CA GLU A 419 21.46 9.05 -15.46
C GLU A 419 22.14 7.95 -16.30
N GLN A 420 23.47 7.97 -16.42
CA GLN A 420 24.24 7.03 -17.23
C GLN A 420 24.13 5.61 -16.70
N GLU A 421 24.25 5.44 -15.37
CA GLU A 421 23.94 4.19 -14.72
C GLU A 421 22.58 3.72 -15.21
N ARG A 422 21.54 4.56 -15.18
CA ARG A 422 20.15 4.19 -15.54
C ARG A 422 19.87 4.04 -17.04
N THR A 423 20.77 4.54 -17.90
CA THR A 423 20.57 4.58 -19.36
C THR A 423 20.67 3.18 -19.97
N GLY A 424 21.60 2.35 -19.49
CA GLY A 424 21.69 0.93 -19.89
C GLY A 424 20.56 0.05 -19.32
N MET A 425 19.83 0.56 -18.33
CA MET A 425 18.98 -0.25 -17.45
C MET A 425 17.53 -0.31 -17.92
N ARG A 426 17.12 0.55 -18.87
CA ARG A 426 15.70 0.81 -19.21
C ARG A 426 14.82 0.79 -17.95
N GLU A 427 15.33 1.33 -16.85
CA GLU A 427 14.69 1.21 -15.55
C GLU A 427 13.35 1.94 -15.63
N PRO A 428 12.24 1.19 -15.60
CA PRO A 428 10.94 1.75 -15.76
C PRO A 428 10.51 2.14 -14.34
N ASP A 429 10.58 3.44 -14.10
CA ASP A 429 9.80 4.13 -13.09
C ASP A 429 9.67 5.55 -13.64
N GLY A 430 8.53 5.82 -14.28
CA GLY A 430 8.27 7.13 -14.85
C GLY A 430 8.17 8.21 -13.77
N GLU A 431 7.66 7.89 -12.58
CA GLU A 431 7.49 8.85 -11.49
C GLU A 431 8.83 9.25 -10.88
N PHE A 432 9.76 8.31 -10.74
CA PHE A 432 11.12 8.65 -10.39
C PHE A 432 11.85 9.42 -11.51
N THR A 433 11.63 9.02 -12.77
CA THR A 433 12.27 9.68 -13.92
C THR A 433 11.83 11.15 -14.05
N ILE A 434 10.58 11.50 -13.70
CA ILE A 434 10.16 12.92 -13.71
C ILE A 434 10.91 13.75 -12.66
N ARG A 435 11.35 13.15 -11.54
CA ARG A 435 12.20 13.85 -10.56
C ARG A 435 13.57 14.20 -11.12
N LEU A 436 14.14 13.34 -11.98
CA LEU A 436 15.38 13.66 -12.70
C LEU A 436 15.17 14.84 -13.67
N ALA A 437 14.03 14.90 -14.36
CA ALA A 437 13.68 16.03 -15.22
C ALA A 437 13.63 17.34 -14.43
N GLU A 438 13.01 17.31 -13.25
CA GLU A 438 12.92 18.45 -12.34
C GLU A 438 14.29 18.89 -11.83
N ALA A 439 15.19 17.94 -11.51
CA ALA A 439 16.55 18.26 -11.11
C ALA A 439 17.35 18.95 -12.24
N TYR A 440 17.27 18.46 -13.48
CA TYR A 440 17.90 19.15 -14.63
C TYR A 440 17.30 20.53 -14.87
N ALA A 441 15.98 20.68 -14.73
CA ALA A 441 15.31 21.96 -14.92
C ALA A 441 15.76 23.00 -13.88
N LEU A 442 15.93 22.60 -12.62
CA LEU A 442 16.47 23.44 -11.54
C LEU A 442 17.95 23.82 -11.77
N LEU A 443 18.73 22.95 -12.41
CA LEU A 443 20.11 23.25 -12.85
C LEU A 443 20.17 24.19 -14.07
N GLY A 444 19.03 24.46 -14.73
CA GLY A 444 18.95 25.28 -15.94
C GLY A 444 19.22 24.52 -17.24
N ASP A 445 19.47 23.20 -17.18
CA ASP A 445 19.66 22.35 -18.38
C ASP A 445 18.31 21.94 -18.97
N ARG A 446 17.68 22.87 -19.71
CA ARG A 446 16.37 22.67 -20.32
C ARG A 446 16.35 21.50 -21.32
N ALA A 447 17.47 21.22 -21.99
CA ALA A 447 17.54 20.17 -22.99
C ALA A 447 17.48 18.79 -22.34
N SER A 448 18.32 18.54 -21.32
CA SER A 448 18.32 17.29 -20.56
C SER A 448 17.02 17.13 -19.76
N ALA A 449 16.47 18.22 -19.22
CA ALA A 449 15.18 18.21 -18.53
C ALA A 449 14.02 17.78 -19.45
N MET A 450 13.93 18.35 -20.66
CA MET A 450 12.92 17.97 -21.65
C MET A 450 13.07 16.50 -22.09
N GLU A 451 14.32 16.04 -22.25
CA GLU A 451 14.60 14.64 -22.57
C GLU A 451 14.15 13.69 -21.45
N MET A 452 14.47 13.98 -20.19
CA MET A 452 13.96 13.22 -19.04
C MET A 452 12.44 13.24 -18.95
N ALA A 453 11.81 14.39 -19.18
CA ALA A 453 10.35 14.53 -19.15
C ALA A 453 9.67 13.61 -20.18
N ASN A 454 10.22 13.53 -21.40
CA ASN A 454 9.78 12.58 -22.43
C ASN A 454 10.01 11.13 -22.00
N ARG A 455 11.16 10.80 -21.42
CA ARG A 455 11.45 9.45 -20.91
C ARG A 455 10.50 9.05 -19.78
N ALA A 456 10.18 9.95 -18.87
CA ALA A 456 9.21 9.71 -17.79
C ALA A 456 7.84 9.33 -18.36
N PHE A 457 7.37 10.07 -19.37
CA PHE A 457 6.13 9.74 -20.08
C PHE A 457 6.23 8.40 -20.82
N ALA A 458 7.32 8.14 -21.54
CA ALA A 458 7.55 6.87 -22.22
C ALA A 458 7.58 5.67 -21.24
N ARG A 459 8.02 5.91 -20.00
CA ARG A 459 8.03 4.94 -18.88
C ARG A 459 6.72 4.92 -18.08
N GLY A 460 5.65 5.51 -18.62
CA GLY A 460 4.30 5.37 -18.11
C GLY A 460 3.87 6.40 -17.06
N PHE A 461 4.69 7.41 -16.74
CA PHE A 461 4.19 8.55 -15.95
C PHE A 461 3.35 9.47 -16.82
N GLY A 462 2.05 9.18 -16.88
CA GLY A 462 1.02 9.91 -17.60
C GLY A 462 0.27 10.96 -16.77
N CYS A 463 0.79 11.35 -15.59
CA CYS A 463 0.15 12.36 -14.73
C CYS A 463 0.26 13.77 -15.32
N THR A 464 -0.57 14.07 -16.32
CA THR A 464 -0.58 15.37 -17.03
C THR A 464 -0.67 16.55 -16.07
N ALA A 465 -1.52 16.44 -15.06
CA ALA A 465 -1.75 17.50 -14.09
C ALA A 465 -0.49 17.83 -13.26
N TRP A 466 0.46 16.89 -13.13
CA TRP A 466 1.74 17.19 -12.49
C TRP A 466 2.73 17.86 -13.45
N TYR A 467 2.80 17.42 -14.71
CA TYR A 467 3.57 18.15 -15.73
C TYR A 467 3.14 19.62 -15.80
N GLU A 468 1.84 19.89 -15.79
CA GLU A 468 1.28 21.24 -15.89
C GLU A 468 1.51 22.11 -14.65
N ARG A 469 1.65 21.52 -13.45
CA ARG A 469 1.67 22.26 -12.18
C ARG A 469 3.01 22.26 -11.47
N SER A 470 3.89 21.31 -11.74
CA SER A 470 5.20 21.23 -11.07
C SER A 470 5.97 22.54 -11.26
N PRO A 471 6.31 23.27 -10.19
CA PRO A 471 7.03 24.55 -10.30
C PRO A 471 8.45 24.33 -10.82
N MET A 472 9.06 23.17 -10.55
CA MET A 472 10.39 22.84 -11.06
C MET A 472 10.45 22.68 -12.58
N LEU A 473 9.32 22.42 -13.25
CA LEU A 473 9.24 22.27 -14.71
C LEU A 473 8.83 23.57 -15.42
N GLU A 474 8.66 24.68 -14.70
CA GLU A 474 8.22 25.97 -15.28
C GLU A 474 9.09 26.39 -16.46
N SER A 475 10.41 26.20 -16.36
CA SER A 475 11.39 26.60 -17.39
C SER A 475 11.24 25.84 -18.72
N LEU A 476 10.47 24.75 -18.75
CA LEU A 476 10.18 23.96 -19.94
C LEU A 476 8.87 24.39 -20.64
N ARG A 477 7.99 25.09 -19.92
CA ARG A 477 6.69 25.49 -20.44
C ARG A 477 6.88 26.49 -21.60
N GLY A 478 6.07 26.34 -22.64
CA GLY A 478 6.16 27.15 -23.86
C GLY A 478 7.17 26.65 -24.90
N LEU A 479 8.01 25.66 -24.58
CA LEU A 479 8.85 25.00 -25.59
C LEU A 479 7.97 24.20 -26.57
N PRO A 480 8.25 24.19 -27.89
CA PRO A 480 7.48 23.39 -28.84
C PRO A 480 7.44 21.89 -28.49
N LYS A 481 8.57 21.35 -28.03
CA LYS A 481 8.66 19.95 -27.56
C LYS A 481 7.81 19.67 -26.33
N TRP A 482 7.66 20.66 -25.44
CA TRP A 482 6.80 20.53 -24.27
C TRP A 482 5.33 20.44 -24.68
N ASN A 483 4.90 21.29 -25.61
CA ASN A 483 3.52 21.27 -26.12
C ASN A 483 3.18 19.91 -26.78
N ALA A 484 4.11 19.36 -27.57
CA ALA A 484 3.95 18.03 -28.17
C ALA A 484 3.87 16.91 -27.12
N LEU A 485 4.75 16.93 -26.10
CA LEU A 485 4.68 16.00 -24.97
C LEU A 485 3.32 16.09 -24.26
N MET A 486 2.86 17.30 -23.96
CA MET A 486 1.59 17.52 -23.26
C MET A 486 0.39 17.03 -24.07
N GLN A 487 0.40 17.19 -25.39
CA GLN A 487 -0.63 16.64 -26.26
C GLN A 487 -0.67 15.11 -26.14
N HIS A 488 0.46 14.43 -26.31
CA HIS A 488 0.52 12.97 -26.19
C HIS A 488 0.15 12.45 -24.80
N ALA A 489 0.53 13.20 -23.75
CA ALA A 489 0.17 12.85 -22.39
C ALA A 489 -1.36 12.93 -22.16
N LYS A 490 -2.01 13.95 -22.71
CA LYS A 490 -3.48 14.11 -22.66
C LYS A 490 -4.20 13.03 -23.47
N GLU A 491 -3.71 12.72 -24.67
CA GLU A 491 -4.25 11.64 -25.51
C GLU A 491 -4.18 10.29 -24.78
N ARG A 492 -3.03 9.96 -24.17
CA ARG A 492 -2.89 8.71 -23.40
C ARG A 492 -3.78 8.69 -22.16
N GLN A 493 -3.89 9.81 -21.44
CA GLN A 493 -4.78 9.91 -20.27
C GLN A 493 -6.23 9.67 -20.67
N ALA A 494 -6.71 10.27 -21.77
CA ALA A 494 -8.07 10.07 -22.27
C ALA A 494 -8.38 8.60 -22.57
N LEU A 495 -7.43 7.86 -23.15
CA LEU A 495 -7.57 6.41 -23.36
C LEU A 495 -7.70 5.63 -22.04
N MET A 496 -6.93 6.04 -21.02
CA MET A 496 -7.03 5.44 -19.69
C MET A 496 -8.34 5.79 -18.99
N GLU A 497 -8.87 7.00 -19.17
CA GLU A 497 -10.15 7.44 -18.60
C GLU A 497 -11.33 6.67 -19.20
N ASP A 498 -11.31 6.41 -20.51
CA ASP A 498 -12.32 5.58 -21.19
C ASP A 498 -12.29 4.12 -20.69
N GLN A 499 -11.09 3.54 -20.56
CA GLN A 499 -10.93 2.17 -20.11
C GLN A 499 -11.23 1.98 -18.61
N PHE A 500 -10.90 2.97 -17.79
CA PHE A 500 -11.00 2.90 -16.33
C PHE A 500 -11.82 4.07 -15.78
N PRO A 501 -13.13 4.13 -16.07
CA PRO A 501 -13.99 5.18 -15.54
C PRO A 501 -14.10 5.07 -14.02
N LEU A 502 -14.34 6.21 -13.36
CA LEU A 502 -14.44 6.31 -11.90
C LEU A 502 -15.47 5.35 -11.30
N GLY A 503 -16.57 5.09 -12.02
CA GLY A 503 -17.65 4.20 -11.60
C GLY A 503 -17.22 2.76 -11.30
N LEU A 504 -16.09 2.29 -11.86
CA LEU A 504 -15.53 0.97 -11.52
C LEU A 504 -15.15 0.85 -10.03
N LEU A 505 -14.96 1.98 -9.34
CA LEU A 505 -14.76 1.99 -7.89
C LEU A 505 -16.07 1.92 -7.09
N GLU A 506 -17.22 2.19 -7.70
CA GLU A 506 -18.52 2.26 -7.01
C GLU A 506 -19.31 0.95 -7.12
N ASP A 507 -19.06 0.15 -8.16
CA ASP A 507 -19.78 -1.09 -8.46
C ASP A 507 -19.44 -2.30 -7.54
N ASN A 508 -18.80 -2.08 -6.38
CA ASN A 508 -18.45 -3.11 -5.38
C ASN A 508 -18.91 -2.71 -3.99
#